data_AF-A0A6A7ADZ3-F1
#
_entry.id   AF-A0A6A7ADZ3-F1
#
_cell.length_a   1.000
_cell.length_b   1.000
_cell.length_c   1.000
_cell.angle_alpha   90.00
_cell.angle_beta   90.00
_cell.angle_gamma   90.00
#
_symmetry.space_group_name_H-M   'P 1'
#
loop_
_entity.id
_entity.type
_entity.pdbx_description
1 polymer ?
#
loop_
_entity_poly.entity_id
_entity_poly.type
_entity_poly.pdbx_seq_one_letter_code
_entity_poly.pdbx_strand_id
1 'polypeptide(L)' 'QEHKLVLYIEQLTKRRLLPTRAIVQNFASTIAKTGVSESWVTRFINRNDNAIILK' A
#
# COMPACT_ATOMS: atom_id res chain seq x y z
N GLN A 1 -13.52 -0.86 4.06
CA GLN A 1 -12.85 -0.11 2.96
C GLN A 1 -11.45 -0.64 2.65
N GLU A 2 -10.71 -1.17 3.63
CA GLU A 2 -9.35 -1.73 3.44
C GLU A 2 -9.26 -2.93 2.51
N HIS A 3 -10.32 -3.73 2.36
CA HIS A 3 -10.27 -4.94 1.52
C HIS A 3 -9.98 -4.67 0.03
N LYS A 4 -10.43 -3.51 -0.48
CA LYS A 4 -10.11 -3.07 -1.85
C LYS A 4 -8.64 -2.70 -2.03
N LEU A 5 -8.01 -2.19 -0.97
CA LEU A 5 -6.59 -1.86 -0.94
C LEU A 5 -5.74 -3.13 -1.00
N VAL A 6 -6.12 -4.16 -0.22
CA VAL A 6 -5.41 -5.45 -0.20
C VAL A 6 -5.48 -6.16 -1.55
N LEU A 7 -6.68 -6.31 -2.13
CA LEU A 7 -6.86 -6.96 -3.44
C LEU A 7 -6.11 -6.26 -4.58
N TYR A 8 -6.00 -4.93 -4.51
CA TYR A 8 -5.29 -4.16 -5.53
C TYR A 8 -3.78 -4.28 -5.40
N ILE A 9 -3.25 -4.26 -4.16
CA ILE A 9 -1.84 -4.52 -3.88
C ILE A 9 -1.47 -5.94 -4.33
N GLU A 10 -2.30 -6.95 -4.04
CA GLU A 10 -2.10 -8.31 -4.52
C GLU A 10 -2.07 -8.41 -6.06
N GLN A 11 -2.91 -7.65 -6.77
CA GLN A 11 -2.89 -7.58 -8.23
C GLN A 11 -1.62 -6.92 -8.78
N LEU A 12 -1.10 -5.89 -8.11
CA LEU A 12 0.17 -5.25 -8.48
C LEU A 12 1.37 -6.19 -8.26
N THR A 13 1.38 -6.90 -7.12
CA THR A 13 2.40 -7.92 -6.81
C THR A 13 2.35 -9.08 -7.80
N LYS A 14 1.15 -9.54 -8.20
CA LYS A 14 0.97 -10.55 -9.28
C LYS A 14 1.49 -10.09 -10.64
N ARG A 15 1.50 -8.78 -10.90
CA ARG A 15 2.05 -8.18 -12.13
C ARG A 15 3.57 -7.92 -12.06
N ARG A 16 4.26 -8.42 -11.02
CA ARG A 16 5.69 -8.18 -10.73
C ARG A 16 6.07 -6.71 -10.57
N LEU A 17 5.09 -5.83 -10.36
CA LEU A 17 5.33 -4.46 -9.99
C LEU A 17 5.36 -4.42 -8.47
N LEU A 18 6.58 -4.42 -7.93
CA LEU A 18 6.81 -4.21 -6.50
C LEU A 18 6.08 -2.91 -6.11
N PRO A 19 5.12 -2.96 -5.17
CA PRO A 19 4.45 -1.76 -4.71
C PRO A 19 5.50 -0.89 -4.00
N THR A 20 6.03 0.09 -4.72
CA THR A 20 6.93 1.08 -4.14
C THR A 20 6.17 1.89 -3.10
N ARG A 21 6.87 2.35 -2.06
CA ARG A 21 6.31 3.23 -1.01
C ARG A 21 5.48 4.39 -1.58
N ALA A 22 5.90 4.95 -2.73
CA ALA A 22 5.19 6.00 -3.45
C ALA A 22 3.80 5.56 -3.97
N ILE A 23 3.63 4.32 -4.43
CA ILE A 23 2.34 3.80 -4.89
C ILE A 23 1.39 3.68 -3.72
N VAL A 24 1.86 3.15 -2.58
CA VAL A 24 1.08 3.05 -1.34
C VAL A 24 0.64 4.44 -0.89
N GLN A 25 1.55 5.41 -0.90
CA GLN A 25 1.26 6.79 -0.51
C GLN A 25 0.24 7.48 -1.44
N ASN A 26 0.46 7.42 -2.75
CA ASN A 26 -0.43 8.06 -3.74
C ASN A 26 -1.84 7.48 -3.68
N PHE A 27 -1.94 6.17 -3.50
CA PHE A 27 -3.22 5.49 -3.41
C PHE A 27 -3.93 5.75 -2.08
N ALA A 28 -3.22 5.66 -0.96
CA ALA A 28 -3.76 6.03 0.34
C ALA A 28 -4.23 7.50 0.34
N SER A 29 -3.49 8.38 -0.34
CA SER A 29 -3.87 9.79 -0.49
C SER A 29 -5.13 9.98 -1.34
N THR A 30 -5.30 9.16 -2.37
CA THR A 30 -6.52 9.14 -3.21
C THR A 30 -7.74 8.70 -2.39
N ILE A 31 -7.59 7.67 -1.55
CA ILE A 31 -8.67 7.20 -0.67
C ILE A 31 -8.99 8.21 0.42
N ALA A 32 -7.96 8.73 1.10
CA ALA A 32 -8.10 9.69 2.18
C ALA A 32 -8.60 11.06 1.67
N LYS A 33 -8.52 11.32 0.35
CA LYS A 33 -8.72 12.62 -0.29
C LYS A 33 -7.81 13.72 0.27
N THR A 34 -6.73 13.32 0.95
CA THR A 34 -5.73 14.21 1.56
C THR A 34 -4.35 13.59 1.38
N GLY A 35 -3.30 14.40 1.42
CA GLY A 35 -1.93 13.90 1.36
C GLY A 35 -1.60 13.06 2.59
N VAL A 36 -1.15 11.82 2.36
CA VAL A 36 -0.71 10.91 3.42
C VAL A 36 0.79 11.06 3.63
N SER A 37 1.23 11.12 4.88
CA SER A 37 2.65 11.31 5.21
C SER A 37 3.47 10.02 5.02
N GLU A 38 4.77 10.17 4.75
CA GLU A 38 5.68 9.02 4.67
C GLU A 38 5.72 8.21 5.98
N SER A 39 5.57 8.87 7.14
CA SER A 39 5.51 8.19 8.43
C SER A 39 4.29 7.28 8.55
N TRP A 40 3.16 7.68 7.97
CA TRP A 40 1.98 6.82 7.88
C TRP A 40 2.24 5.62 6.97
N VAL A 41 2.89 5.84 5.82
CA VAL A 41 3.26 4.77 4.87
C VAL A 41 4.18 3.75 5.52
N THR A 42 5.20 4.19 6.26
CA THR A 42 6.06 3.29 7.05
C THR A 42 5.26 2.48 8.06
N ARG A 43 4.37 3.12 8.83
CA ARG A 43 3.52 2.41 9.80
C ARG A 43 2.58 1.42 9.12
N PHE A 44 2.04 1.76 7.95
CA PHE A 44 1.17 0.89 7.17
C PHE A 44 1.92 -0.35 6.67
N ILE A 45 3.11 -0.16 6.10
CA ILE A 45 3.96 -1.28 5.65
C ILE A 45 4.34 -2.15 6.84
N ASN A 46 4.91 -1.59 7.90
CA ASN A 46 5.32 -2.35 9.09
C ASN A 46 4.16 -3.11 9.77
N ARG A 47 2.93 -2.58 9.73
CA ARG A 47 1.74 -3.26 10.27
C ARG A 47 1.26 -4.41 9.40
N ASN A 48 1.54 -4.35 8.10
CA ASN A 48 1.07 -5.31 7.10
C ASN A 48 2.23 -6.13 6.49
N ASP A 49 3.42 -6.10 7.09
CA ASP A 49 4.65 -6.75 6.59
C ASP A 49 4.46 -8.25 6.37
N ASN A 50 3.59 -8.92 7.13
CA ASN A 50 3.24 -10.33 6.91
C ASN A 50 2.36 -10.59 5.67
N ALA A 51 1.75 -9.57 5.08
CA ALA A 51 0.80 -9.68 3.97
C ALA A 51 1.24 -8.96 2.68
N ILE A 52 2.07 -7.92 2.77
CA ILE A 52 2.43 -7.06 1.63
C ILE A 52 3.83 -7.35 1.10
N ILE A 53 4.76 -7.76 1.96
CA ILE A 53 6.09 -8.20 1.56
C ILE A 53 6.03 -9.72 1.39
N LEU A 54 5.46 -10.19 0.28
CA LEU A 54 5.74 -11.55 -0.17
C LEU A 54 7.24 -11.59 -0.50
N LYS A 55 8.01 -12.38 0.26
CA LYS A 55 9.39 -12.74 -0.08
C LYS A 55 9.46 -13.43 -1.44
#